data_AF-D7BBA6-F1
#
_entry.id   AF-D7BBA6-F1
#
_cell.length_a   1.000
_cell.length_b   1.000
_cell.length_c   1.000
_cell.angle_alpha   90.00
_cell.angle_beta   90.00
_cell.angle_gamma   90.00
#
_symmetry.space_group_name_H-M   'P 1'
#
loop_
_entity.id
_entity.type
_entity.pdbx_description
1 polymer ?
#
loop_
_entity_poly.entity_id
_entity_poly.type
_entity_poly.pdbx_seq_one_letter_code
_entity_poly.pdbx_strand_id
1 'polypeptide(L)'
;MIQHRKTAPGKSQRRTFAERSEGRLRVEESKPAQPPRKTSDRGHAPDFPQAVEHLIERVKPLVKPERFAHILRVAELARQIAGANGLDGERAYLAGILHDAARDLPPERLFELAPPEIPLEREHPKSLHGRAGRRLAEGWGVSDPEVLEAIEGHVYGVDPTYPIAMAVYVADVSEPGRGVNAEIRERALAGDLLGAYREAVETKLRYLQSKGIPPHPRTFSAYKKLVQG
;
A
#
# COMPACT_ATOMS: atom_id res chain seq x y z
N MET A 1 -10.29 18.66 -68.45
CA MET A 1 -11.55 18.10 -68.98
C MET A 1 -12.70 18.68 -68.18
N ILE A 2 -13.52 19.48 -68.86
CA ILE A 2 -14.70 20.19 -68.37
C ILE A 2 -15.93 19.44 -68.89
N GLN A 3 -16.90 19.11 -68.05
CA GLN A 3 -18.34 19.04 -68.37
C GLN A 3 -19.10 19.27 -67.03
N HIS A 4 -19.71 20.41 -66.71
CA HIS A 4 -20.93 21.05 -67.24
C HIS A 4 -22.17 20.13 -67.31
N ARG A 5 -23.21 20.44 -66.52
CA ARG A 5 -24.50 21.06 -66.94
C ARG A 5 -25.49 21.12 -65.74
N LYS A 6 -26.00 22.32 -65.37
CA LYS A 6 -27.28 22.99 -65.78
C LYS A 6 -28.52 22.33 -65.10
N THR A 7 -29.57 22.98 -64.58
CA THR A 7 -30.11 24.37 -64.55
C THR A 7 -31.35 24.42 -63.61
N ALA A 8 -31.73 25.64 -63.20
CA ALA A 8 -32.81 26.13 -62.32
C ALA A 8 -34.29 25.92 -62.81
N PRO A 9 -35.32 26.71 -62.38
CA PRO A 9 -35.93 27.00 -61.06
C PRO A 9 -37.48 26.85 -61.03
N GLY A 10 -38.17 27.05 -59.88
CA GLY A 10 -39.65 27.19 -59.89
C GLY A 10 -40.38 27.55 -58.57
N LYS A 11 -40.79 28.83 -58.48
CA LYS A 11 -42.08 29.41 -58.00
C LYS A 11 -42.60 29.20 -56.55
N SER A 12 -42.57 30.33 -55.82
CA SER A 12 -43.60 30.96 -54.97
C SER A 12 -44.99 30.30 -54.86
N GLN A 13 -45.48 30.15 -53.61
CA GLN A 13 -46.88 30.41 -53.23
C GLN A 13 -46.98 30.83 -51.75
N ARG A 14 -47.64 31.96 -51.51
CA ARG A 14 -48.13 32.41 -50.19
C ARG A 14 -49.39 31.62 -49.83
N ARG A 15 -49.53 31.17 -48.58
CA ARG A 15 -50.82 31.05 -47.88
C ARG A 15 -50.64 31.30 -46.38
N THR A 16 -51.72 31.82 -45.81
CA THR A 16 -51.86 32.60 -44.58
C THR A 16 -52.54 31.81 -43.46
N PHE A 17 -52.47 32.36 -42.24
CA PHE A 17 -53.31 32.15 -41.05
C PHE A 17 -53.28 30.78 -40.34
N ALA A 18 -52.84 30.78 -39.08
CA ALA A 18 -53.75 30.59 -37.94
C ALA A 18 -53.00 30.77 -36.61
N GLU A 19 -53.72 31.36 -35.66
CA GLU A 19 -53.33 31.67 -34.28
C GLU A 19 -52.89 30.44 -33.47
N ARG A 20 -52.04 30.66 -32.46
CA ARG A 20 -52.29 30.23 -31.07
C ARG A 20 -51.24 30.77 -30.10
N SER A 21 -51.70 31.74 -29.32
CA SER A 21 -51.58 31.86 -27.85
C SER A 21 -50.30 31.35 -27.17
N GLU A 22 -49.60 32.34 -26.61
CA GLU A 22 -48.51 32.32 -25.65
C GLU A 22 -48.62 31.20 -24.59
N GLY A 23 -47.73 30.21 -24.68
CA GLY A 23 -47.41 29.29 -23.60
C GLY A 23 -46.35 29.91 -22.69
N ARG A 24 -46.76 30.27 -21.47
CA ARG A 24 -45.90 30.74 -20.39
C ARG A 24 -44.87 29.65 -20.03
N LEU A 25 -43.61 29.82 -20.45
CA LEU A 25 -42.48 28.98 -20.03
C LEU A 25 -42.28 29.11 -18.51
N ARG A 26 -42.60 28.06 -17.76
CA ARG A 26 -42.07 27.85 -16.41
C ARG A 26 -40.63 27.39 -16.55
N VAL A 27 -39.70 28.17 -16.03
CA VAL A 27 -38.33 27.75 -15.81
C VAL A 27 -38.36 26.79 -14.61
N GLU A 28 -38.19 25.49 -14.85
CA GLU A 28 -37.92 24.55 -13.77
C GLU A 28 -36.46 24.73 -13.33
N GLU A 29 -36.26 25.26 -12.13
CA GLU A 29 -34.97 25.24 -11.45
C GLU A 29 -34.55 23.78 -11.24
N SER A 30 -33.56 23.36 -12.02
CA SER A 30 -32.92 22.05 -11.89
C SER A 30 -32.07 22.07 -10.62
N LYS A 31 -32.51 21.36 -9.58
CA LYS A 31 -31.69 21.09 -8.39
C LYS A 31 -30.40 20.39 -8.80
N PRO A 32 -29.23 20.77 -8.25
CA PRO A 32 -27.98 20.10 -8.57
C PRO A 32 -28.03 18.63 -8.13
N ALA A 33 -27.69 17.74 -9.06
CA ALA A 33 -27.56 16.31 -8.81
C ALA A 33 -26.50 16.08 -7.72
N GLN A 34 -26.89 15.38 -6.65
CA GLN A 34 -25.95 14.91 -5.64
C GLN A 34 -24.97 13.92 -6.28
N PRO A 35 -23.66 13.98 -5.97
CA PRO A 35 -22.72 12.99 -6.46
C PRO A 35 -23.09 11.59 -5.94
N PRO A 36 -22.80 10.53 -6.71
CA PRO A 36 -23.16 9.18 -6.33
C PRO A 36 -22.48 8.82 -5.00
N ARG A 37 -23.29 8.37 -4.04
CA ARG A 37 -22.81 7.80 -2.78
C ARG A 37 -21.89 6.64 -3.15
N LYS A 38 -20.62 6.70 -2.73
CA LYS A 38 -19.71 5.56 -2.79
C LYS A 38 -20.38 4.43 -2.02
N THR A 39 -20.79 3.39 -2.73
CA THR A 39 -21.26 2.14 -2.16
C THR A 39 -20.11 1.56 -1.35
N SER A 40 -20.20 1.69 -0.03
CA SER A 40 -19.38 0.97 0.92
C SER A 40 -19.78 -0.50 0.86
N ASP A 41 -19.24 -1.21 -0.11
CA ASP A 41 -19.28 -2.66 -0.14
C ASP A 41 -17.84 -3.17 -0.21
N ARG A 42 -17.09 -2.89 0.86
CA ARG A 42 -15.98 -3.75 1.24
C ARG A 42 -16.60 -4.75 2.19
N GLY A 43 -16.78 -5.97 1.69
CA GLY A 43 -17.34 -7.10 2.41
C GLY A 43 -16.72 -7.21 3.80
N HIS A 44 -17.56 -7.68 4.74
CA HIS A 44 -17.23 -7.97 6.13
C HIS A 44 -15.73 -8.22 6.33
N ALA A 45 -15.04 -7.27 6.96
CA ALA A 45 -13.73 -7.55 7.51
C ALA A 45 -13.88 -8.77 8.43
N PRO A 46 -13.07 -9.83 8.25
CA PRO A 46 -13.08 -10.94 9.20
C PRO A 46 -12.77 -10.39 10.58
N ASP A 47 -13.47 -10.90 11.60
CA ASP A 47 -13.35 -10.51 13.00
C ASP A 47 -11.89 -10.26 13.42
N PHE A 48 -11.48 -8.99 13.44
CA PHE A 48 -10.35 -8.53 14.25
C PHE A 48 -10.94 -8.21 15.63
N PRO A 49 -10.48 -8.81 16.76
CA PRO A 49 -9.31 -9.67 16.95
C PRO A 49 -9.60 -11.02 17.65
N GLN A 50 -8.99 -12.09 17.16
CA GLN A 50 -8.31 -13.00 18.08
C GLN A 50 -7.14 -12.21 18.67
N ALA A 51 -7.14 -12.05 20.00
CA ALA A 51 -6.28 -11.12 20.74
C ALA A 51 -4.82 -11.15 20.23
N VAL A 52 -4.31 -10.01 19.75
CA VAL A 52 -2.93 -9.87 19.23
C VAL A 52 -1.91 -10.36 20.27
N GLU A 53 -2.27 -10.31 21.55
CA GLU A 53 -1.54 -10.90 22.67
C GLU A 53 -1.12 -12.35 22.42
N HIS A 54 -1.99 -13.21 21.86
CA HIS A 54 -1.59 -14.59 21.58
C HIS A 54 -0.45 -14.66 20.57
N LEU A 55 -0.48 -13.80 19.55
CA LEU A 55 0.55 -13.75 18.52
C LEU A 55 1.86 -13.16 19.06
N ILE A 56 1.79 -12.20 19.99
CA ILE A 56 2.97 -11.70 20.71
C ILE A 56 3.67 -12.85 21.44
N GLU A 57 2.92 -13.72 22.12
CA GLU A 57 3.47 -14.91 22.80
C GLU A 57 4.04 -15.96 21.83
N ARG A 58 3.60 -15.99 20.56
CA ARG A 58 4.22 -16.80 19.51
C ARG A 58 5.54 -16.21 19.01
N VAL A 59 5.61 -14.89 18.86
CA VAL A 59 6.79 -14.19 18.32
C VAL A 59 7.94 -14.15 19.32
N LYS A 60 7.64 -13.82 20.58
CA LYS A 60 8.65 -13.60 21.64
C LYS A 60 9.71 -14.71 21.76
N PRO A 61 9.38 -16.02 21.74
CA PRO A 61 10.40 -17.07 21.83
C PRO A 61 11.22 -17.31 20.55
N LEU A 62 10.82 -16.73 19.41
CA LEU A 62 11.49 -16.92 18.11
C LEU A 62 12.60 -15.89 17.84
N VAL A 63 12.66 -14.83 18.65
CA VAL A 63 13.54 -13.68 18.42
C VAL A 63 14.35 -13.34 19.66
N LYS A 64 15.47 -12.67 19.47
CA LYS A 64 16.30 -12.17 20.57
C LYS A 64 15.59 -11.03 21.33
N PRO A 65 15.93 -10.77 22.60
CA PRO A 65 15.31 -9.69 23.37
C PRO A 65 15.36 -8.32 22.70
N GLU A 66 16.48 -7.97 22.06
CA GLU A 66 16.65 -6.70 21.38
C GLU A 66 15.76 -6.59 20.13
N ARG A 67 15.58 -7.71 19.42
CA ARG A 67 14.67 -7.83 18.28
C ARG A 67 13.22 -7.71 18.71
N PHE A 68 12.85 -8.34 19.83
CA PHE A 68 11.51 -8.22 20.38
C PHE A 68 11.20 -6.76 20.78
N ALA A 69 12.14 -6.07 21.43
CA ALA A 69 11.98 -4.66 21.74
C ALA A 69 11.85 -3.79 20.47
N HIS A 70 12.60 -4.10 19.41
CA HIS A 70 12.44 -3.48 18.09
C HIS A 70 11.02 -3.70 17.53
N ILE A 71 10.54 -4.94 17.51
CA ILE A 71 9.19 -5.30 17.05
C ILE A 71 8.11 -4.48 17.76
N LEU A 72 8.18 -4.34 19.09
CA LEU A 72 7.20 -3.56 19.84
C LEU A 72 7.22 -2.07 19.46
N ARG A 73 8.40 -1.47 19.25
CA ARG A 73 8.53 -0.08 18.81
C ARG A 73 8.03 0.12 17.38
N VAL A 74 8.29 -0.83 16.48
CA VAL A 74 7.77 -0.81 15.11
C VAL A 74 6.26 -0.93 15.10
N ALA A 75 5.68 -1.86 15.87
CA ALA A 75 4.22 -2.02 15.94
C ALA A 75 3.53 -0.75 16.42
N GLU A 76 4.06 -0.13 17.48
CA GLU A 76 3.50 1.11 18.01
C GLU A 76 3.63 2.27 17.01
N LEU A 77 4.80 2.43 16.39
CA LEU A 77 5.00 3.50 15.41
C LEU A 77 4.14 3.27 14.15
N ALA A 78 4.02 2.03 13.68
CA ALA A 78 3.18 1.70 12.54
C ALA A 78 1.70 2.04 12.80
N ARG A 79 1.21 1.77 14.02
CA ARG A 79 -0.13 2.17 14.47
C ARG A 79 -0.33 3.69 14.42
N GLN A 80 0.65 4.45 14.92
CA GLN A 80 0.60 5.91 14.92
C GLN A 80 0.65 6.50 13.51
N ILE A 81 1.56 6.00 12.66
CA ILE A 81 1.65 6.40 11.26
C ILE A 81 0.35 6.08 10.52
N ALA A 82 -0.22 4.89 10.72
CA ALA A 82 -1.48 4.52 10.12
C ALA A 82 -2.61 5.48 10.53
N GLY A 83 -2.74 5.79 11.82
CA GLY A 83 -3.72 6.74 12.33
C GLY A 83 -3.56 8.14 11.73
N ALA A 84 -2.32 8.66 11.67
CA ALA A 84 -2.03 9.97 11.08
C ALA A 84 -2.39 10.08 9.59
N ASN A 85 -2.48 8.94 8.89
CA ASN A 85 -2.80 8.84 7.47
C ASN A 85 -4.23 8.32 7.21
N GLY A 86 -5.09 8.25 8.23
CA GLY A 86 -6.48 7.81 8.09
C GLY A 86 -6.65 6.32 7.75
N LEU A 87 -5.68 5.49 8.14
CA LEU A 87 -5.67 4.04 7.94
C LEU A 87 -6.06 3.31 9.23
N ASP A 88 -6.29 2.01 9.12
CA ASP A 88 -6.55 1.14 10.27
C ASP A 88 -5.26 0.89 11.07
N GLY A 89 -5.17 1.51 12.24
CA GLY A 89 -4.02 1.39 13.14
C GLY A 89 -3.81 0.00 13.71
N GLU A 90 -4.86 -0.78 13.93
CA GLU A 90 -4.76 -2.12 14.54
C GLU A 90 -4.27 -3.15 13.53
N ARG A 91 -4.65 -3.02 12.25
CA ARG A 91 -4.06 -3.80 11.16
C ARG A 91 -2.56 -3.51 11.02
N ALA A 92 -2.15 -2.24 11.11
CA ALA A 92 -0.74 -1.86 11.08
C ALA A 92 0.03 -2.35 12.32
N TYR A 93 -0.58 -2.29 13.51
CA TYR A 93 0.00 -2.81 14.74
C TYR A 93 0.25 -4.31 14.63
N LEU A 94 -0.74 -5.09 14.20
CA LEU A 94 -0.60 -6.53 14.00
C LEU A 94 0.54 -6.85 13.03
N ALA A 95 0.57 -6.19 11.87
CA ALA A 95 1.64 -6.38 10.90
C ALA A 95 3.02 -6.04 11.49
N GLY A 96 3.11 -4.96 12.28
CA GLY A 96 4.33 -4.59 12.99
C GLY A 96 4.76 -5.62 14.04
N ILE A 97 3.83 -6.26 14.76
CA ILE A 97 4.16 -7.36 15.69
C ILE A 97 4.78 -8.56 14.95
N LEU A 98 4.32 -8.82 13.73
CA LEU A 98 4.67 -10.03 12.99
C LEU A 98 5.84 -9.86 12.00
N HIS A 99 6.20 -8.62 11.61
CA HIS A 99 7.11 -8.37 10.49
C HIS A 99 8.44 -9.13 10.61
N ASP A 100 9.06 -9.08 11.79
CA ASP A 100 10.37 -9.65 12.08
C ASP A 100 10.29 -11.02 12.80
N ALA A 101 9.12 -11.67 12.83
CA ALA A 101 8.89 -12.91 13.59
C ALA A 101 9.84 -14.06 13.20
N ALA A 102 10.30 -14.08 11.95
CA ALA A 102 11.25 -15.07 11.43
C ALA A 102 12.71 -14.58 11.40
N ARG A 103 13.00 -13.34 11.85
CA ARG A 103 14.27 -12.65 11.59
C ARG A 103 15.50 -13.34 12.17
N ASP A 104 15.34 -13.94 13.35
CA ASP A 104 16.42 -14.59 14.08
C ASP A 104 16.40 -16.13 13.95
N LEU A 105 15.53 -16.68 13.09
CA LEU A 105 15.54 -18.11 12.77
C LEU A 105 16.85 -18.49 12.05
N PRO A 106 17.34 -19.74 12.28
CA PRO A 106 18.51 -20.23 11.57
C PRO A 106 18.22 -20.41 10.07
N PRO A 107 19.25 -20.33 9.20
CA PRO A 107 19.10 -20.43 7.74
C PRO A 107 18.28 -21.63 7.26
N GLU A 108 18.46 -22.79 7.89
CA GLU A 108 17.78 -24.03 7.51
C GLU A 108 16.26 -23.89 7.68
N ARG A 109 15.82 -23.28 8.79
CA ARG A 109 14.39 -23.00 9.03
C ARG A 109 13.85 -21.91 8.10
N LEU A 110 14.67 -20.92 7.73
CA LEU A 110 14.28 -19.93 6.73
C LEU A 110 14.07 -20.57 5.36
N PHE A 111 14.93 -21.50 4.95
CA PHE A 111 14.78 -22.22 3.68
C PHE A 111 13.56 -23.13 3.62
N GLU A 112 13.21 -23.76 4.75
CA GLU A 112 12.00 -24.59 4.84
C GLU A 112 10.72 -23.76 4.73
N LEU A 113 10.68 -22.60 5.40
CA LEU A 113 9.52 -21.70 5.38
C LEU A 113 9.43 -20.91 4.07
N ALA A 114 10.57 -20.52 3.50
CA ALA A 114 10.67 -19.72 2.29
C ALA A 114 11.82 -20.23 1.42
N PRO A 115 11.56 -21.22 0.54
CA PRO A 115 12.58 -21.74 -0.34
C PRO A 115 13.26 -20.63 -1.17
N PRO A 116 14.61 -20.63 -1.26
CA PRO A 116 15.34 -19.68 -2.09
C PRO A 116 14.91 -19.81 -3.56
N GLU A 117 14.52 -18.68 -4.15
CA GLU A 117 14.15 -18.51 -5.56
C GLU A 117 15.35 -18.08 -6.41
N ILE A 118 16.36 -17.42 -5.79
CA ILE A 118 17.55 -16.92 -6.48
C ILE A 118 18.85 -17.20 -5.69
N PRO A 119 20.03 -17.23 -6.34
CA PRO A 119 21.31 -17.47 -5.66
C PRO A 119 21.59 -16.51 -4.49
N LEU A 120 21.25 -15.23 -4.65
CA LEU A 120 21.41 -14.20 -3.63
C LEU A 120 20.76 -14.59 -2.28
N GLU A 121 19.62 -15.28 -2.30
CA GLU A 121 18.92 -15.68 -1.09
C GLU A 121 19.58 -16.87 -0.39
N ARG A 122 20.35 -17.69 -1.13
CA ARG A 122 21.20 -18.74 -0.53
C ARG A 122 22.42 -18.14 0.13
N GLU A 123 23.03 -17.13 -0.50
CA GLU A 123 24.18 -16.39 0.02
C GLU A 123 23.81 -15.48 1.20
N HIS A 124 22.59 -14.96 1.21
CA HIS A 124 22.06 -14.10 2.25
C HIS A 124 20.71 -14.61 2.78
N PRO A 125 20.67 -15.71 3.55
CA PRO A 125 19.43 -16.34 4.00
C PRO A 125 18.49 -15.39 4.74
N LYS A 126 19.05 -14.38 5.43
CA LYS A 126 18.27 -13.35 6.12
C LYS A 126 17.42 -12.50 5.20
N SER A 127 17.57 -12.50 3.87
CA SER A 127 16.59 -11.86 2.98
C SER A 127 15.24 -12.55 3.03
N LEU A 128 15.18 -13.83 3.40
CA LEU A 128 13.97 -14.65 3.37
C LEU A 128 13.00 -14.39 4.53
N HIS A 129 13.43 -13.71 5.60
CA HIS A 129 12.61 -13.57 6.81
C HIS A 129 11.23 -12.95 6.59
N GLY A 130 11.05 -12.08 5.60
CA GLY A 130 9.72 -11.56 5.25
C GLY A 130 8.80 -12.66 4.73
N ARG A 131 9.26 -13.44 3.73
CA ARG A 131 8.51 -14.59 3.19
C ARG A 131 8.27 -15.65 4.25
N ALA A 132 9.27 -15.94 5.08
CA ALA A 132 9.16 -16.89 6.17
C ALA A 132 8.19 -16.40 7.25
N GLY A 133 8.26 -15.12 7.62
CA GLY A 133 7.35 -14.47 8.56
C GLY A 133 5.90 -14.51 8.09
N ARG A 134 5.67 -14.29 6.78
CA ARG A 134 4.36 -14.47 6.16
C ARG A 134 3.81 -15.88 6.37
N ARG A 135 4.63 -16.91 6.09
CA ARG A 135 4.19 -18.32 6.29
C ARG A 135 3.90 -18.65 7.75
N LEU A 136 4.67 -18.10 8.70
CA LEU A 136 4.37 -18.24 10.12
C LEU A 136 3.02 -17.61 10.47
N ALA A 137 2.78 -16.39 10.01
CA ALA A 137 1.53 -15.66 10.26
C ALA A 137 0.31 -16.39 9.68
N GLU A 138 0.40 -16.90 8.45
CA GLU A 138 -0.62 -17.74 7.82
C GLU A 138 -0.89 -19.00 8.68
N GLY A 139 0.17 -19.67 9.15
CA GLY A 139 0.08 -20.83 10.05
C GLY A 139 -0.50 -20.51 11.43
N TRP A 140 -0.51 -19.23 11.84
CA TRP A 140 -1.14 -18.75 13.07
C TRP A 140 -2.56 -18.20 12.85
N GLY A 141 -3.11 -18.32 11.64
CA GLY A 141 -4.49 -17.93 11.32
C GLY A 141 -4.65 -16.52 10.75
N VAL A 142 -3.56 -15.80 10.49
CA VAL A 142 -3.62 -14.48 9.83
C VAL A 142 -3.94 -14.69 8.35
N SER A 143 -5.05 -14.09 7.89
CA SER A 143 -5.54 -14.22 6.51
C SER A 143 -5.72 -12.87 5.80
N ASP A 144 -5.54 -11.74 6.51
CA ASP A 144 -5.63 -10.42 5.91
C ASP A 144 -4.50 -10.21 4.89
N PRO A 145 -4.81 -10.05 3.60
CA PRO A 145 -3.80 -9.99 2.56
C PRO A 145 -2.88 -8.77 2.67
N GLU A 146 -3.35 -7.66 3.20
CA GLU A 146 -2.54 -6.45 3.36
C GLU A 146 -1.58 -6.56 4.54
N VAL A 147 -2.01 -7.21 5.62
CA VAL A 147 -1.12 -7.55 6.76
C VAL A 147 -0.04 -8.52 6.32
N LEU A 148 -0.41 -9.57 5.57
CA LEU A 148 0.54 -10.54 5.04
C LEU A 148 1.52 -9.89 4.04
N GLU A 149 1.06 -8.95 3.23
CA GLU A 149 1.93 -8.15 2.34
C GLU A 149 2.87 -7.24 3.13
N ALA A 150 2.42 -6.62 4.21
CA ALA A 150 3.28 -5.84 5.09
C ALA A 150 4.40 -6.69 5.70
N ILE A 151 4.09 -7.91 6.15
CA ILE A 151 5.05 -8.85 6.70
C ILE A 151 6.06 -9.31 5.64
N GLU A 152 5.62 -9.67 4.43
CA GLU A 152 6.57 -10.12 3.40
C GLU A 152 7.39 -8.96 2.83
N GLY A 153 6.70 -7.87 2.50
CA GLY A 153 7.23 -6.75 1.75
C GLY A 153 8.13 -5.83 2.56
N HIS A 154 8.10 -5.84 3.91
CA HIS A 154 9.00 -4.97 4.70
C HIS A 154 10.50 -5.19 4.35
N VAL A 155 10.86 -6.40 3.93
CA VAL A 155 12.24 -6.76 3.54
C VAL A 155 12.64 -6.19 2.19
N TYR A 156 11.71 -6.08 1.26
CA TYR A 156 12.02 -5.75 -0.13
C TYR A 156 11.59 -4.34 -0.49
N GLY A 157 10.50 -3.86 0.09
CA GLY A 157 9.65 -2.81 -0.44
C GLY A 157 8.30 -3.42 -0.83
N VAL A 158 7.26 -2.63 -0.69
CA VAL A 158 5.84 -2.96 -0.93
C VAL A 158 5.31 -2.18 -2.14
N ASP A 159 4.20 -2.65 -2.71
CA ASP A 159 3.44 -1.87 -3.68
C ASP A 159 2.73 -0.69 -2.99
N PRO A 160 2.79 0.55 -3.52
CA PRO A 160 2.12 1.71 -2.92
C PRO A 160 0.60 1.58 -2.80
N THR A 161 -0.03 0.64 -3.49
CA THR A 161 -1.46 0.31 -3.32
C THR A 161 -1.79 -0.35 -1.98
N TYR A 162 -0.79 -0.79 -1.21
CA TYR A 162 -0.94 -1.35 0.14
C TYR A 162 -0.46 -0.36 1.22
N PRO A 163 -1.31 0.58 1.66
CA PRO A 163 -0.92 1.63 2.58
C PRO A 163 -0.53 1.14 3.99
N ILE A 164 -1.13 0.05 4.50
CA ILE A 164 -0.68 -0.55 5.77
C ILE A 164 0.75 -1.07 5.65
N ALA A 165 1.08 -1.69 4.51
CA ALA A 165 2.42 -2.21 4.24
C ALA A 165 3.45 -1.07 4.14
N MET A 166 3.09 0.08 3.57
CA MET A 166 3.94 1.28 3.57
C MET A 166 4.18 1.80 5.00
N ALA A 167 3.13 1.87 5.83
CA ALA A 167 3.24 2.33 7.21
C ALA A 167 4.19 1.46 8.02
N VAL A 168 4.09 0.13 7.88
CA VAL A 168 4.99 -0.83 8.55
C VAL A 168 6.42 -0.71 8.03
N TYR A 169 6.61 -0.56 6.72
CA TYR A 169 7.95 -0.36 6.14
C TYR A 169 8.62 0.90 6.68
N VAL A 170 7.90 2.02 6.70
CA VAL A 170 8.41 3.29 7.23
C VAL A 170 8.70 3.16 8.73
N ALA A 171 7.79 2.58 9.50
CA ALA A 171 7.99 2.34 10.92
C ALA A 171 9.23 1.48 11.17
N ASP A 172 9.42 0.39 10.43
CA ASP A 172 10.57 -0.49 10.59
C ASP A 172 11.88 0.28 10.47
N VAL A 173 12.05 1.08 9.41
CA VAL A 173 13.32 1.79 9.17
C VAL A 173 13.51 3.04 10.02
N SER A 174 12.46 3.55 10.67
CA SER A 174 12.48 4.87 11.33
C SER A 174 12.04 4.84 12.79
N GLU A 175 11.83 3.66 13.38
CA GLU A 175 11.50 3.54 14.80
C GLU A 175 12.58 4.23 15.67
N PRO A 176 12.20 4.92 16.76
CA PRO A 176 13.12 5.81 17.50
C PRO A 176 14.42 5.15 18.01
N GLY A 177 14.38 3.86 18.33
CA GLY A 177 15.53 3.08 18.78
C GLY A 177 16.63 2.88 17.72
N ARG A 178 16.34 3.14 16.43
CA ARG A 178 17.38 3.15 15.38
C ARG A 178 18.27 4.39 15.43
N GLY A 179 17.80 5.50 15.98
CA GLY A 179 18.54 6.75 16.04
C GLY A 179 18.84 7.41 14.69
N VAL A 180 18.16 6.99 13.62
CA VAL A 180 18.28 7.52 12.26
C VAL A 180 16.89 7.67 11.62
N ASN A 181 16.81 8.32 10.45
CA ASN A 181 15.58 8.47 9.66
C ASN A 181 14.45 9.21 10.41
N ALA A 182 14.79 10.18 11.25
CA ALA A 182 13.82 10.93 12.04
C ALA A 182 12.89 11.78 11.15
N GLU A 183 13.46 12.38 10.11
CA GLU A 183 12.77 13.14 9.08
C GLU A 183 11.73 12.30 8.32
N ILE A 184 12.05 11.03 8.03
CA ILE A 184 11.13 10.09 7.39
C ILE A 184 9.95 9.80 8.31
N ARG A 185 10.23 9.55 9.60
CA ARG A 185 9.20 9.32 10.62
C ARG A 185 8.28 10.53 10.78
N GLU A 186 8.86 11.72 10.89
CA GLU A 186 8.12 12.99 11.07
C GLU A 186 7.22 13.28 9.88
N ARG A 187 7.73 13.09 8.65
CA ARG A 187 6.93 13.21 7.42
C ARG A 187 5.72 12.26 7.42
N ALA A 188 5.92 11.00 7.79
CA ALA A 188 4.83 10.02 7.85
C ALA A 188 3.79 10.39 8.91
N LEU A 189 4.22 10.84 10.09
CA LEU A 189 3.33 11.30 11.17
C LEU A 189 2.60 12.61 10.85
N ALA A 190 3.12 13.41 9.91
CA ALA A 190 2.45 14.61 9.39
C ALA A 190 1.38 14.29 8.32
N GLY A 191 1.15 13.01 8.00
CA GLY A 191 0.15 12.58 7.01
C GLY A 191 0.68 12.46 5.57
N ASP A 192 2.00 12.49 5.37
CA ASP A 192 2.64 12.24 4.06
C ASP A 192 3.33 10.86 4.04
N LEU A 193 2.52 9.79 4.15
CA LEU A 193 3.03 8.42 4.13
C LEU A 193 3.73 8.06 2.81
N LEU A 194 3.18 8.48 1.66
CA LEU A 194 3.76 8.12 0.37
C LEU A 194 5.13 8.79 0.16
N GLY A 195 5.27 10.07 0.55
CA GLY A 195 6.57 10.76 0.53
C GLY A 195 7.57 10.10 1.47
N ALA A 196 7.15 9.76 2.69
CA ALA A 196 8.03 9.08 3.66
C ALA A 196 8.47 7.70 3.15
N TYR A 197 7.56 6.94 2.54
CA TYR A 197 7.88 5.65 1.97
C TYR A 197 8.84 5.75 0.78
N ARG A 198 8.68 6.73 -0.12
CA ARG A 198 9.65 7.00 -1.21
C ARG A 198 11.04 7.25 -0.65
N GLU A 199 11.15 8.16 0.33
CA GLU A 199 12.41 8.52 0.97
C GLU A 199 13.07 7.34 1.70
N ALA A 200 12.27 6.47 2.32
CA ALA A 200 12.72 5.25 2.98
C ALA A 200 13.32 4.23 1.99
N VAL A 201 12.67 4.00 0.85
CA VAL A 201 13.16 3.08 -0.18
C VAL A 201 14.43 3.63 -0.83
N GLU A 202 14.48 4.92 -1.15
CA GLU A 202 15.66 5.58 -1.70
C GLU A 202 16.86 5.51 -0.75
N THR A 203 16.63 5.75 0.54
CA THR A 203 17.67 5.65 1.58
C THR A 203 18.23 4.24 1.69
N LYS A 204 17.38 3.21 1.63
CA LYS A 204 17.83 1.82 1.60
C LYS A 204 18.67 1.48 0.38
N LEU A 205 18.25 1.94 -0.81
CA LEU A 205 19.01 1.72 -2.04
C LEU A 205 20.38 2.40 -2.00
N ARG A 206 20.44 3.66 -1.55
CA ARG A 206 21.70 4.38 -1.34
C ARG A 206 22.61 3.66 -0.34
N TYR A 207 22.04 3.14 0.76
CA TYR A 207 22.79 2.35 1.72
C TYR A 207 23.40 1.09 1.08
N LEU A 208 22.59 0.27 0.39
CA LEU A 208 23.06 -0.94 -0.27
C LEU A 208 24.16 -0.64 -1.30
N GLN A 209 23.97 0.40 -2.10
CA GLN A 209 24.97 0.87 -3.06
C GLN A 209 26.27 1.29 -2.36
N SER A 210 26.19 2.06 -1.26
CA SER A 210 27.37 2.49 -0.49
C SER A 210 28.16 1.33 0.13
N LYS A 211 27.50 0.17 0.33
CA LYS A 211 28.12 -1.05 0.85
C LYS A 211 28.56 -2.02 -0.24
N GLY A 212 28.32 -1.68 -1.52
CA GLY A 212 28.58 -2.60 -2.64
C GLY A 212 27.72 -3.86 -2.62
N ILE A 213 26.58 -3.84 -1.91
CA ILE A 213 25.67 -4.98 -1.80
C ILE A 213 24.64 -4.87 -2.93
N PRO A 214 24.49 -5.89 -3.79
CA PRO A 214 23.48 -5.87 -4.84
C PRO A 214 22.07 -5.90 -4.21
N PRO A 215 21.17 -4.99 -4.61
CA PRO A 215 19.81 -5.01 -4.10
C PRO A 215 19.06 -6.25 -4.60
N HIS A 216 18.16 -6.77 -3.76
CA HIS A 216 17.27 -7.85 -4.15
C HIS A 216 16.41 -7.41 -5.36
N PRO A 217 16.14 -8.27 -6.37
CA PRO A 217 15.31 -7.90 -7.53
C PRO A 217 13.93 -7.33 -7.15
N ARG A 218 13.32 -7.86 -6.07
CA ARG A 218 12.05 -7.34 -5.53
C ARG A 218 12.18 -5.90 -5.00
N THR A 219 13.32 -5.53 -4.41
CA THR A 219 13.59 -4.15 -4.00
C THR A 219 13.66 -3.21 -5.20
N PHE A 220 14.32 -3.65 -6.27
CA PHE A 220 14.36 -2.86 -7.50
C PHE A 220 12.98 -2.72 -8.15
N SER A 221 12.14 -3.77 -8.09
CA SER A 221 10.76 -3.72 -8.56
C SER A 221 9.91 -2.71 -7.76
N ALA A 222 10.00 -2.73 -6.42
CA ALA A 222 9.30 -1.77 -5.57
C ALA A 222 9.70 -0.33 -5.87
N TYR A 223 11.01 -0.07 -6.02
CA TYR A 223 11.51 1.25 -6.40
C TYR A 223 11.02 1.71 -7.77
N LYS A 224 11.03 0.85 -8.79
CA LYS A 224 10.51 1.20 -10.13
C LYS A 224 9.06 1.67 -10.09
N LYS A 225 8.21 0.99 -9.31
CA LYS A 225 6.80 1.37 -9.14
C LYS A 225 6.64 2.75 -8.50
N LEU A 226 7.58 3.17 -7.65
CA LEU A 226 7.57 4.50 -7.02
C LEU A 226 8.04 5.62 -7.95
N VAL A 227 8.90 5.33 -8.94
CA VAL A 227 9.43 6.34 -9.85
C VAL A 227 8.57 6.49 -11.12
N GLN A 228 7.84 5.44 -11.49
CA GLN A 228 6.98 5.42 -12.69
C GLN A 228 5.51 5.75 -12.41
N GLY A 229 5.14 5.97 -11.14
CA GLY A 229 3.79 6.31 -10.68
C GLY A 229 3.74 7.66 -9.96
#